data_AF-A0A6B3FYW8-F1
#
_entry.id   AF-A0A6B3FYW8-F1
#
_cell.length_a   1.000
_cell.length_b   1.000
_cell.length_c   1.000
_cell.angle_alpha   90.00
_cell.angle_beta   90.00
_cell.angle_gamma   90.00
#
_symmetry.space_group_name_H-M   'P 1'
#
loop_
_entity.id
_entity.type
_entity.pdbx_description
1 polymer ?
#
loop_
_entity_poly.entity_id
_entity_poly.type
_entity_poly.pdbx_seq_one_letter_code
_entity_poly.pdbx_strand_id
1 'polypeptide(L)'
;AGVFIELIAAVALIIFLAAHITRGPSTALTETYGLGSGQSLGYFGAFLTASLASAYVMYGFDTASSLGEESHNPGRNAPRAILRALIASFLIGAFILLFALLSVPDLKA
;
A
#
# COMPACT_ATOMS: atom_id res chain seq x y z
N ALA A 1 -16.22 -4.31 14.02
CA ALA A 1 -16.44 -2.89 13.69
C ALA A 1 -15.16 -2.15 13.29
N GLY A 2 -14.01 -2.40 13.93
CA GLY A 2 -12.73 -1.72 13.64
C GLY A 2 -12.31 -1.74 12.16
N VAL A 3 -12.11 -2.92 11.57
CA VAL A 3 -11.64 -3.05 10.16
C VAL A 3 -12.55 -2.34 9.15
N PHE A 4 -13.87 -2.36 9.37
CA PHE A 4 -14.80 -1.66 8.48
C PHE A 4 -14.61 -0.14 8.54
N ILE A 5 -14.40 0.41 9.74
CA ILE A 5 -14.10 1.83 9.93
C ILE A 5 -12.73 2.17 9.33
N GLU A 6 -11.73 1.31 9.48
CA GLU A 6 -10.40 1.49 8.86
C GLU A 6 -10.50 1.54 7.34
N LEU A 7 -11.30 0.68 6.70
CA LEU A 7 -11.52 0.73 5.26
C LEU A 7 -12.19 2.04 4.81
N ILE A 8 -13.19 2.51 5.57
CA ILE A 8 -13.82 3.80 5.28
C ILE A 8 -12.80 4.94 5.42
N ALA A 9 -12.01 4.94 6.49
CA ALA A 9 -10.98 5.95 6.72
C ALA A 9 -9.89 5.91 5.64
N ALA A 10 -9.47 4.73 5.20
CA ALA A 10 -8.50 4.56 4.11
C ALA A 10 -9.04 5.10 2.78
N VAL A 11 -10.30 4.82 2.45
CA VAL A 11 -10.96 5.38 1.26
C VAL A 11 -11.11 6.90 1.38
N ALA A 12 -11.51 7.42 2.54
CA ALA A 12 -11.60 8.85 2.78
C ALA A 12 -10.23 9.53 2.64
N LEU A 13 -9.15 8.91 3.14
CA LEU A 13 -7.78 9.39 2.98
C LEU A 13 -7.36 9.43 1.50
N ILE A 14 -7.65 8.38 0.73
CA ILE A 14 -7.40 8.34 -0.72
C ILE A 14 -8.09 9.52 -1.41
N ILE A 15 -9.36 9.76 -1.11
CA ILE A 15 -10.14 10.87 -1.69
C ILE A 15 -9.54 12.22 -1.28
N PHE A 16 -9.17 12.38 0.00
CA PHE A 16 -8.58 13.61 0.51
C PHE A 16 -7.25 13.94 -0.17
N LEU A 17 -6.37 12.94 -0.34
CA LEU A 17 -5.12 13.09 -1.08
C LEU A 17 -5.39 13.41 -2.55
N ALA A 18 -6.29 12.66 -3.22
CA ALA A 18 -6.64 12.93 -4.61
C ALA A 18 -7.19 14.36 -4.84
N ALA A 19 -7.92 14.92 -3.87
CA ALA A 19 -8.41 16.30 -3.93
C ALA A 19 -7.30 17.37 -3.76
N HIS A 20 -6.14 17.00 -3.20
CA HIS A 20 -5.00 17.88 -2.95
C HIS A 20 -3.80 17.57 -3.85
N ILE A 21 -4.02 17.03 -5.04
CA ILE A 21 -2.95 16.82 -6.02
C ILE A 21 -2.33 18.17 -6.39
N THR A 22 -1.03 18.30 -6.16
CA THR A 22 -0.26 19.52 -6.44
C THR A 22 0.76 19.33 -7.57
N ARG A 23 1.11 18.08 -7.91
CA ARG A 23 2.08 17.74 -8.97
C ARG A 23 1.48 16.85 -10.04
N GLY A 24 2.00 16.96 -11.26
CA GLY A 24 1.65 16.08 -12.37
C GLY A 24 2.16 14.63 -12.16
N PRO A 25 1.46 13.60 -12.67
CA PRO A 25 1.87 12.21 -12.53
C PRO A 25 3.24 11.87 -13.08
N SER A 26 3.66 12.49 -14.18
CA SER A 26 5.00 12.24 -14.74
C SER A 26 6.08 12.69 -13.75
N THR A 27 6.02 13.95 -13.32
CA THR A 27 7.00 14.54 -12.40
C THR A 27 7.06 13.76 -11.09
N ALA A 28 5.91 13.42 -10.50
CA ALA A 28 5.85 12.68 -9.24
C ALA A 28 6.49 11.28 -9.33
N LEU A 29 6.35 10.58 -10.47
CA LEU A 29 6.83 9.20 -10.63
C LEU A 29 8.24 9.10 -11.22
N THR A 30 8.68 10.08 -11.99
CA THR A 30 9.97 10.01 -12.72
C THR A 30 11.05 10.92 -12.13
N GLU A 31 10.69 11.94 -11.35
CA GLU A 31 11.69 12.77 -10.68
C GLU A 31 12.28 12.05 -9.47
N THR A 32 13.50 11.55 -9.67
CA THR A 32 14.20 10.76 -8.66
C THR A 32 15.24 11.56 -7.88
N TYR A 33 15.42 12.84 -8.22
CA TYR A 33 16.40 13.79 -7.63
C TYR A 33 17.84 13.26 -7.57
N GLY A 34 18.20 12.28 -8.41
CA GLY A 34 19.53 11.66 -8.40
C GLY A 34 19.86 10.89 -7.12
N LEU A 35 18.87 10.55 -6.28
CA LEU A 35 19.08 9.89 -4.98
C LEU A 35 19.70 8.48 -5.10
N GLY A 36 19.64 7.86 -6.27
CA GLY A 36 20.34 6.61 -6.55
C GLY A 36 21.82 6.78 -6.93
N SER A 37 22.28 7.99 -7.26
CA SER A 37 23.68 8.23 -7.63
C SER A 37 24.59 8.18 -6.39
N GLY A 38 25.77 7.57 -6.51
CA GLY A 38 26.72 7.45 -5.40
C GLY A 38 26.40 6.36 -4.38
N GLN A 39 25.28 5.65 -4.51
CA GLN A 39 24.94 4.50 -3.68
C GLN A 39 25.44 3.19 -4.32
N SER A 40 26.04 2.31 -3.52
CA SER A 40 26.64 1.05 -4.00
C SER A 40 25.67 0.14 -4.77
N LEU A 41 24.39 0.14 -4.38
CA LEU A 41 23.32 -0.62 -5.02
C LEU A 41 22.28 0.27 -5.73
N GLY A 42 22.46 1.59 -5.76
CA GLY A 42 21.52 2.54 -6.37
C GLY A 42 20.05 2.30 -5.97
N TYR A 43 19.14 2.45 -6.93
CA TYR A 43 17.71 2.14 -6.72
C TYR A 43 17.43 0.66 -6.50
N PHE A 44 18.29 -0.25 -6.95
CA PHE A 44 18.10 -1.68 -6.71
C PHE A 44 18.11 -1.99 -5.21
N GLY A 45 19.02 -1.37 -4.45
CA GLY A 45 19.03 -1.45 -2.99
C GLY A 45 17.73 -0.93 -2.37
N ALA A 46 17.23 0.22 -2.84
CA ALA A 46 15.97 0.80 -2.37
C ALA A 46 14.76 -0.12 -2.65
N PHE A 47 14.71 -0.76 -3.82
CA PHE A 47 13.66 -1.72 -4.15
C PHE A 47 13.72 -2.98 -3.27
N LEU A 48 14.91 -3.48 -2.97
CA LEU A 48 15.09 -4.60 -2.04
C LEU A 48 14.65 -4.24 -0.62
N THR A 49 14.96 -3.03 -0.15
CA THR A 49 14.48 -2.57 1.16
C THR A 49 12.95 -2.41 1.16
N ALA A 50 12.37 -1.81 0.12
CA ALA A 50 10.93 -1.64 0.01
C ALA A 50 10.18 -2.99 -0.07
N SER A 51 10.77 -4.03 -0.67
CA SER A 51 10.14 -5.35 -0.76
C SER A 51 9.99 -6.04 0.60
N LEU A 52 10.80 -5.68 1.60
CA LEU A 52 10.66 -6.17 2.98
C LEU A 52 9.32 -5.73 3.59
N ALA A 53 8.84 -4.53 3.27
CA ALA A 53 7.53 -4.08 3.71
C ALA A 53 6.42 -4.96 3.11
N SER A 54 6.54 -5.31 1.83
CA SER A 54 5.61 -6.24 1.15
C SER A 54 5.64 -7.65 1.76
N ALA A 55 6.81 -8.14 2.15
CA ALA A 55 6.94 -9.45 2.81
C ALA A 55 6.18 -9.50 4.14
N TYR A 56 6.14 -8.39 4.89
CA TYR A 56 5.46 -8.29 6.18
C TYR A 56 3.93 -8.30 6.08
N VAL A 57 3.36 -8.00 4.91
CA VAL A 57 1.89 -7.98 4.71
C VAL A 57 1.25 -9.33 5.04
N MET A 58 1.97 -10.43 4.82
CA MET A 58 1.42 -11.77 5.06
C MET A 58 1.38 -12.18 6.54
N TYR A 59 2.13 -11.51 7.41
CA TYR A 59 2.22 -11.86 8.83
C TYR A 59 0.86 -11.77 9.55
N GLY A 60 -0.02 -10.87 9.12
CA GLY A 60 -1.35 -10.70 9.70
C GLY A 60 -2.34 -11.85 9.42
N PHE A 61 -2.03 -12.77 8.51
CA PHE A 61 -2.94 -13.88 8.19
C PHE A 61 -2.90 -15.02 9.19
N ASP A 62 -1.77 -15.24 9.86
CA ASP A 62 -1.65 -16.32 10.85
C ASP A 62 -2.59 -16.10 12.04
N THR A 63 -2.78 -14.85 12.47
CA THR A 63 -3.72 -14.50 13.54
C THR A 63 -5.18 -14.55 13.08
N ALA A 64 -5.45 -14.26 11.80
CA ALA A 64 -6.80 -14.33 11.23
C ALA A 64 -7.25 -15.77 10.91
N SER A 65 -6.31 -16.70 10.74
CA SER A 65 -6.55 -18.10 10.36
C SER A 65 -7.34 -18.88 11.43
N SER A 66 -7.10 -18.62 12.71
CA SER A 66 -7.78 -19.30 13.83
C SER A 66 -9.30 -19.07 13.84
N LEU A 67 -9.75 -17.89 13.41
CA LEU A 67 -11.17 -17.56 13.27
C LEU A 67 -11.77 -18.09 11.95
N GLY A 68 -10.91 -18.53 11.03
CA GLY A 68 -11.31 -19.16 9.78
C GLY A 68 -12.02 -20.49 10.01
N GLU A 69 -11.70 -21.23 11.08
CA GLU A 69 -12.33 -22.52 11.39
C GLU A 69 -13.82 -22.38 11.78
N GLU A 70 -14.20 -21.24 12.34
CA GLU A 70 -15.59 -20.89 12.68
C GLU A 70 -16.35 -20.30 11.49
N SER A 71 -15.70 -20.09 10.34
CA SER A 71 -16.33 -19.53 9.15
C SER A 71 -17.14 -20.58 8.40
N HIS A 72 -18.29 -20.18 7.86
CA HIS A 72 -19.12 -21.06 7.04
C HIS A 72 -18.34 -21.61 5.84
N ASN A 73 -18.21 -22.93 5.72
CA ASN A 73 -17.44 -23.61 4.66
C ASN A 73 -15.98 -23.13 4.52
N PRO A 74 -15.14 -23.39 5.53
CA PRO A 74 -13.81 -22.78 5.64
C PRO A 74 -12.87 -23.22 4.51
N GLY A 75 -12.94 -24.48 4.08
CA GLY A 75 -12.08 -25.04 3.03
C GLY A 75 -12.20 -24.34 1.66
N ARG A 76 -13.33 -23.68 1.38
CA ARG A 76 -13.53 -22.91 0.14
C ARG A 76 -13.46 -21.40 0.36
N ASN A 77 -13.90 -20.92 1.51
CA ASN A 77 -14.05 -19.49 1.77
C ASN A 77 -12.79 -18.85 2.34
N ALA A 78 -11.98 -19.58 3.13
CA ALA A 78 -10.70 -19.07 3.63
C ALA A 78 -9.72 -18.68 2.51
N PRO A 79 -9.41 -19.53 1.50
CA PRO A 79 -8.47 -19.14 0.45
C PRO A 79 -8.97 -17.96 -0.40
N ARG A 80 -10.28 -17.89 -0.64
CA ARG A 80 -10.90 -16.76 -1.36
C ARG A 80 -10.85 -15.46 -0.55
N ALA A 81 -11.05 -15.54 0.76
CA ALA A 81 -10.97 -14.39 1.65
C ALA A 81 -9.53 -13.83 1.70
N ILE A 82 -8.52 -14.71 1.80
CA ILE A 82 -7.10 -14.32 1.75
C ILE A 82 -6.78 -13.58 0.46
N LEU A 83 -7.15 -14.15 -0.70
CA LEU A 83 -6.88 -13.51 -1.99
C LEU A 83 -7.58 -12.16 -2.14
N ARG A 84 -8.84 -12.05 -1.70
CA ARG A 84 -9.58 -10.78 -1.70
C ARG A 84 -8.93 -9.74 -0.79
N ALA A 85 -8.50 -10.14 0.40
CA ALA A 85 -7.81 -9.26 1.34
C ALA A 85 -6.47 -8.77 0.77
N LEU A 86 -5.69 -9.65 0.12
CA LEU A 86 -4.45 -9.29 -0.55
C LEU A 86 -4.67 -8.27 -1.67
N ILE A 87 -5.63 -8.51 -2.55
CA ILE A 87 -5.93 -7.59 -3.66
C ILE A 87 -6.45 -6.25 -3.12
N ALA A 88 -7.36 -6.26 -2.14
CA ALA A 88 -7.88 -5.05 -1.53
C ALA A 88 -6.76 -4.23 -0.85
N SER A 89 -5.90 -4.89 -0.07
CA SER A 89 -4.76 -4.26 0.59
C SER A 89 -3.78 -3.66 -0.41
N PHE A 90 -3.45 -4.40 -1.48
CA PHE A 90 -2.60 -3.92 -2.56
C PHE A 90 -3.17 -2.66 -3.21
N LEU A 91 -4.45 -2.66 -3.60
CA LEU A 91 -5.08 -1.52 -4.26
C LEU A 91 -5.17 -0.29 -3.34
N ILE A 92 -5.62 -0.48 -2.09
CA ILE A 92 -5.75 0.62 -1.13
C ILE A 92 -4.37 1.22 -0.82
N GLY A 93 -3.38 0.38 -0.50
CA GLY A 93 -2.01 0.83 -0.22
C GLY A 93 -1.36 1.52 -1.42
N ALA A 94 -1.52 0.95 -2.63
CA ALA A 94 -0.99 1.56 -3.85
C ALA A 94 -1.62 2.93 -4.13
N PHE A 95 -2.94 3.09 -3.95
CA PHE A 95 -3.59 4.38 -4.12
C PHE A 95 -3.19 5.39 -3.06
N ILE A 96 -3.07 4.99 -1.79
CA ILE A 96 -2.56 5.88 -0.73
C ILE A 96 -1.16 6.39 -1.10
N LEU A 97 -0.24 5.49 -1.47
CA LEU A 97 1.13 5.88 -1.84
C LEU A 97 1.15 6.77 -3.09
N LEU A 98 0.40 6.42 -4.12
CA LEU A 98 0.33 7.20 -5.36
C LEU A 98 -0.22 8.61 -5.10
N PHE A 99 -1.39 8.73 -4.47
CA PHE A 99 -1.98 10.04 -4.24
C PHE A 99 -1.21 10.85 -3.20
N ALA A 100 -0.58 10.21 -2.20
CA ALA A 100 0.34 10.90 -1.30
C ALA A 100 1.50 11.54 -2.08
N LEU A 101 2.12 10.79 -2.98
CA LEU A 101 3.23 11.27 -3.81
C LEU A 101 2.81 12.43 -4.72
N LEU A 102 1.58 12.38 -5.26
CA LEU A 102 1.00 13.45 -6.08
C LEU A 102 0.58 14.70 -5.28
N SER A 103 0.29 14.53 -3.99
CA SER A 103 -0.23 15.61 -3.13
C SER A 103 0.86 16.42 -2.44
N VAL A 104 2.03 15.83 -2.19
CA VAL A 104 3.13 16.53 -1.52
C VAL A 104 3.53 17.72 -2.39
N PRO A 105 3.56 18.98 -1.92
CA PRO A 105 4.03 20.13 -2.71
C PRO A 105 5.55 20.11 -2.85
N ASP A 106 6.11 20.77 -3.87
CA ASP A 106 7.57 20.93 -3.95
C ASP A 106 8.06 21.83 -2.82
N LEU A 107 8.96 21.31 -1.98
CA LEU A 107 9.50 22.02 -0.80
C LEU A 107 10.66 22.95 -1.16
N LYS A 108 11.14 22.92 -2.41
CA LYS A 108 12.25 23.74 -2.91
C LYS A 108 11.80 24.88 -3.83
N ALA A 109 10.49 25.05 -4.04
CA ALA A 109 9.91 26.15 -4.81
C ALA A 109 10.01 27.49 -4.08
#